data_AF-A0A7Y9QVC9-F1
#
_entry.id   AF-A0A7Y9QVC9-F1
#
_cell.length_a   1.000
_cell.length_b   1.000
_cell.length_c   1.000
_cell.angle_alpha   90.00
_cell.angle_beta   90.00
_cell.angle_gamma   90.00
#
_symmetry.space_group_name_H-M   'P 1'
#
loop_
_entity.id
_entity.type
_entity.pdbx_description
1 polymer ?
#
loop_
_entity_poly.entity_id
_entity_poly.type
_entity_poly.pdbx_seq_one_letter_code
_entity_poly.pdbx_strand_id
1 'polypeptide(L)'
;MDTSFVSFVAALDPLVLMLATGALVILMLHASAAKLGDRDLFMQHLAAYGVPDAALGAMTWALPLAELVAALGLMTPWRALAAGLCAVLLATYAAAMAWQLAHGRRPDCGCGGGPLPLSWALVARNVVLLGLAGLAALPSGDRAITAGDIAAVVAGWLLLTLLYAAFNQVLRQAAHLDHLHRQSHQSHQSHQTLSSRSST
;
A
#
# COMPACT_ATOMS: atom_id res chain seq x y z
N MET A 1 -4.30 -4.04 41.62
CA MET A 1 -3.57 -3.67 40.37
C MET A 1 -2.63 -4.79 39.95
N ASP A 2 -3.12 -6.03 39.99
CA ASP A 2 -3.40 -6.89 38.84
C ASP A 2 -2.26 -7.01 37.82
N THR A 3 -1.21 -7.72 38.24
CA THR A 3 -0.14 -8.28 37.40
C THR A 3 -0.62 -9.29 36.34
N SER A 4 -1.90 -9.63 36.33
CA SER A 4 -2.57 -10.50 35.37
C SER A 4 -3.01 -9.81 34.07
N PHE A 5 -3.06 -8.47 34.03
CA PHE A 5 -3.39 -7.75 32.78
C PHE A 5 -2.20 -7.71 31.80
N VAL A 6 -0.97 -7.76 32.33
CA VAL A 6 0.28 -7.76 31.54
C VAL A 6 0.54 -9.12 30.88
N SER A 7 0.04 -10.20 31.47
CA SER A 7 0.18 -11.57 30.93
C SER A 7 -0.70 -11.86 29.71
N PHE A 8 -1.60 -10.95 29.32
CA PHE A 8 -2.49 -11.14 28.17
C PHE A 8 -1.92 -10.58 26.84
N VAL A 9 -0.81 -9.85 26.88
CA VAL A 9 -0.05 -9.58 25.65
C VAL A 9 0.68 -10.86 25.29
N ALA A 10 -0.03 -11.78 24.63
CA ALA A 10 0.55 -13.02 24.13
C ALA A 10 1.81 -12.68 23.32
N ALA A 11 2.98 -13.05 23.85
CA ALA A 11 4.24 -12.82 23.17
C ALA A 11 4.18 -13.54 21.83
N LEU A 12 4.39 -12.79 20.75
CA LEU A 12 4.19 -13.32 19.40
C LEU A 12 5.37 -14.22 19.04
N ASP A 13 5.10 -15.32 18.34
CA ASP A 13 6.18 -16.17 17.86
C ASP A 13 7.17 -15.35 16.99
N PRO A 14 8.49 -15.44 17.24
CA PRO A 14 9.50 -14.66 16.52
C PRO A 14 9.40 -14.78 14.99
N LEU A 15 8.98 -15.95 14.48
CA LEU A 15 8.80 -16.18 13.05
C LEU A 15 7.72 -15.26 12.46
N VAL A 16 6.56 -15.20 13.10
CA VAL A 16 5.43 -14.36 12.65
C VAL A 16 5.82 -12.89 12.72
N LEU A 17 6.57 -12.51 13.76
CA LEU A 17 7.04 -11.16 13.96
C LEU A 17 8.05 -10.74 12.88
N MET A 18 8.99 -11.62 12.53
CA MET A 18 9.94 -11.39 11.43
C MET A 18 9.23 -11.32 10.08
N LEU A 19 8.26 -12.18 9.81
CA LEU A 19 7.45 -12.14 8.60
C LEU A 19 6.70 -10.81 8.46
N ALA A 20 5.95 -10.41 9.50
CA ALA A 20 5.19 -9.15 9.50
C ALA A 20 6.12 -7.93 9.37
N THR A 21 7.20 -7.88 10.15
CA THR A 21 8.15 -6.76 10.15
C THR A 21 8.83 -6.63 8.79
N GLY A 22 9.36 -7.72 8.24
CA GLY A 22 10.05 -7.66 6.95
C GLY A 22 9.11 -7.34 5.78
N ALA A 23 7.86 -7.83 5.80
CA ALA A 23 6.86 -7.45 4.80
C ALA A 23 6.60 -5.93 4.80
N LEU A 24 6.47 -5.33 5.99
CA LEU A 24 6.31 -3.88 6.13
C LEU A 24 7.56 -3.11 5.69
N VAL A 25 8.77 -3.58 6.07
CA VAL A 25 10.03 -2.97 5.63
C VAL A 25 10.14 -2.95 4.11
N ILE A 26 9.93 -4.10 3.45
CA ILE A 26 9.97 -4.21 1.99
C ILE A 26 8.97 -3.25 1.35
N LEU A 27 7.73 -3.22 1.85
CA LEU A 27 6.69 -2.35 1.32
C LEU A 27 7.04 -0.86 1.49
N MET A 28 7.45 -0.44 2.68
CA MET A 28 7.76 0.96 2.98
C MET A 28 8.99 1.44 2.20
N LEU A 29 10.02 0.59 2.06
CA LEU A 29 11.19 0.89 1.21
C LEU A 29 10.80 1.02 -0.25
N HIS A 30 9.99 0.08 -0.78
CA HIS A 30 9.52 0.15 -2.15
C HIS A 30 8.69 1.41 -2.41
N ALA A 31 7.76 1.74 -1.49
CA ALA A 31 6.91 2.91 -1.59
C ALA A 31 7.73 4.22 -1.55
N SER A 32 8.70 4.31 -0.64
CA SER A 32 9.58 5.46 -0.51
C SER A 32 10.47 5.62 -1.75
N ALA A 33 11.09 4.53 -2.19
CA ALA A 33 11.95 4.53 -3.39
C ALA A 33 11.18 4.96 -4.64
N ALA A 34 9.96 4.47 -4.83
CA ALA A 34 9.12 4.84 -5.97
C ALA A 34 8.78 6.34 -5.98
N LYS A 35 8.45 6.91 -4.81
CA LYS A 35 8.09 8.34 -4.70
C LYS A 35 9.30 9.27 -4.78
N LEU A 36 10.45 8.86 -4.26
CA LEU A 36 11.69 9.63 -4.36
C LEU A 36 12.30 9.55 -5.76
N GLY A 37 12.11 8.43 -6.46
CA GLY A 37 12.58 8.22 -7.83
C GLY A 37 11.87 9.11 -8.85
N ASP A 38 10.57 9.33 -8.70
CA ASP A 38 9.78 10.25 -9.54
C ASP A 38 8.89 11.14 -8.67
N ARG A 39 9.49 12.21 -8.14
CA ARG A 39 8.83 13.15 -7.23
C ARG A 39 7.78 13.99 -7.94
N ASP A 40 7.99 14.32 -9.22
CA ASP A 40 7.05 15.13 -9.99
C ASP A 40 5.75 14.34 -10.20
N LEU A 41 5.86 13.05 -10.53
CA LEU A 41 4.71 12.16 -10.60
C LEU A 41 4.05 12.00 -9.23
N PHE A 42 4.82 11.89 -8.14
CA PHE A 42 4.23 11.82 -6.80
C PHE A 42 3.49 13.10 -6.41
N MET A 43 4.02 14.27 -6.74
CA MET A 43 3.34 15.55 -6.52
C MET A 43 2.03 15.64 -7.31
N GLN A 44 2.00 15.16 -8.56
CA GLN A 44 0.78 15.05 -9.36
C GLN A 44 -0.25 14.12 -8.70
N HIS A 45 0.19 12.99 -8.15
CA HIS A 45 -0.69 12.12 -7.36
C HIS A 45 -1.27 12.88 -6.17
N LEU A 46 -0.46 13.56 -5.36
CA LEU A 46 -0.94 14.33 -4.21
C LEU A 46 -1.97 15.40 -4.61
N ALA A 47 -1.74 16.12 -5.71
CA ALA A 47 -2.69 17.07 -6.25
C ALA A 47 -4.02 16.39 -6.67
N ALA A 48 -3.95 15.21 -7.30
CA ALA A 48 -5.14 14.43 -7.66
C ALA A 48 -5.93 13.90 -6.44
N TYR A 49 -5.27 13.73 -5.29
CA TYR A 49 -5.94 13.46 -4.00
C TYR A 49 -6.54 14.70 -3.34
N GLY A 50 -6.30 15.90 -3.90
CA GLY A 50 -6.85 17.17 -3.39
C GLY A 50 -5.99 17.82 -2.31
N VAL A 51 -4.70 17.48 -2.21
CA VAL A 51 -3.76 18.20 -1.34
C VAL A 51 -3.62 19.64 -1.85
N PRO A 52 -3.76 20.67 -0.99
CA PRO A 52 -3.66 22.07 -1.43
C PRO A 52 -2.23 22.44 -1.85
N ASP A 53 -2.10 23.36 -2.81
CA ASP A 53 -0.81 23.75 -3.40
C ASP A 53 0.23 24.19 -2.37
N ALA A 54 -0.21 24.88 -1.31
CA ALA A 54 0.64 25.30 -0.20
C ALA A 54 1.30 24.13 0.56
N ALA A 55 0.66 22.95 0.58
CA ALA A 55 1.14 21.75 1.25
C ALA A 55 1.86 20.76 0.31
N LEU A 56 1.63 20.84 -1.01
CA LEU A 56 2.18 19.90 -1.98
C LEU A 56 3.71 19.77 -1.86
N GLY A 57 4.44 20.89 -1.88
CA GLY A 57 5.90 20.87 -1.82
C GLY A 57 6.44 20.19 -0.55
N ALA A 58 5.81 20.45 0.60
CA ALA A 58 6.19 19.83 1.86
C ALA A 58 5.84 18.34 1.89
N MET A 59 4.62 17.96 1.46
CA MET A 59 4.14 16.58 1.50
C MET A 59 4.87 15.65 0.52
N THR A 60 5.30 16.18 -0.63
CA THR A 60 6.13 15.45 -1.61
C THR A 60 7.42 14.92 -1.01
N TRP A 61 7.95 15.59 0.03
CA TRP A 61 9.13 15.14 0.78
C TRP A 61 8.80 14.44 2.09
N ALA A 62 7.85 14.98 2.85
CA ALA A 62 7.54 14.47 4.18
C ALA A 62 7.04 13.02 4.14
N LEU A 63 6.19 12.67 3.17
CA LEU A 63 5.63 11.31 3.09
C LEU A 63 6.68 10.25 2.74
N PRO A 64 7.49 10.39 1.66
CA PRO A 64 8.50 9.39 1.36
C PRO A 64 9.59 9.27 2.43
N LEU A 65 9.94 10.38 3.09
CA LEU A 65 10.88 10.35 4.21
C LEU A 65 10.28 9.67 5.44
N ALA A 66 9.01 9.91 5.76
CA ALA A 66 8.32 9.22 6.84
C ALA A 66 8.24 7.70 6.58
N GLU A 67 7.98 7.30 5.34
CA GLU A 67 8.02 5.88 4.92
C GLU A 67 9.41 5.27 5.11
N LEU A 68 10.46 5.99 4.71
CA LEU A 68 11.84 5.54 4.88
C LEU A 68 12.22 5.41 6.37
N VAL A 69 11.86 6.40 7.18
CA VAL A 69 12.10 6.39 8.64
C VAL A 69 11.36 5.22 9.28
N ALA A 70 10.12 4.95 8.89
CA ALA A 70 9.36 3.81 9.39
C ALA A 70 10.04 2.48 9.02
N ALA A 71 10.50 2.33 7.78
CA ALA A 71 11.21 1.14 7.33
C ALA A 71 12.51 0.90 8.11
N LEU A 72 13.35 1.94 8.24
CA LEU A 72 14.61 1.83 8.97
C LEU A 72 14.36 1.56 10.45
N GLY A 73 13.39 2.25 11.05
CA GLY A 73 13.03 2.07 12.46
C GLY A 73 12.57 0.65 12.79
N LEU A 74 11.85 -0.02 11.88
CA LEU A 74 11.43 -1.43 12.03
C LEU A 74 12.61 -2.41 12.14
N MET A 75 13.79 -2.04 11.62
CA MET A 75 15.02 -2.84 11.68
C MET A 75 15.87 -2.57 12.93
N THR A 76 15.40 -1.70 13.83
CA THR A 76 16.11 -1.28 15.05
C THR A 76 15.37 -1.74 16.31
N PRO A 77 15.94 -1.53 17.51
CA PRO A 77 15.21 -1.74 18.76
C PRO A 77 13.95 -0.87 18.89
N TRP A 78 13.77 0.16 18.05
CA TRP A 78 12.60 1.05 18.05
C TRP A 78 11.45 0.50 17.20
N ARG A 79 11.49 -0.78 16.84
CA ARG A 79 10.50 -1.49 16.01
C ARG A 79 9.06 -1.18 16.40
N ALA A 80 8.70 -1.24 17.68
CA ALA A 80 7.31 -1.01 18.10
C ALA A 80 6.82 0.42 17.80
N LEU A 81 7.69 1.42 17.99
CA LEU A 81 7.40 2.81 17.65
C LEU A 81 7.29 2.99 16.13
N ALA A 82 8.22 2.40 15.38
CA ALA A 82 8.21 2.43 13.92
C ALA A 82 6.99 1.72 13.32
N ALA A 83 6.53 0.62 13.94
CA ALA A 83 5.29 -0.06 13.58
C ALA A 83 4.07 0.84 13.80
N GLY A 84 4.06 1.66 14.86
CA GLY A 84 3.07 2.71 15.06
C GLY A 84 3.06 3.74 13.93
N LEU A 85 4.23 4.21 13.49
CA LEU A 85 4.33 5.12 12.34
C LEU A 85 3.81 4.47 11.04
N CYS A 86 4.18 3.21 10.78
CA CYS A 86 3.63 2.43 9.67
C CYS A 86 2.10 2.36 9.73
N ALA A 87 1.54 2.09 10.91
CA ALA A 87 0.10 2.02 11.11
C ALA A 87 -0.59 3.35 10.78
N VAL A 88 -0.02 4.47 11.24
CA VAL A 88 -0.54 5.81 10.92
C VAL A 88 -0.51 6.05 9.41
N LEU A 89 0.63 5.81 8.75
CA LEU A 89 0.77 6.02 7.30
C LEU A 89 -0.23 5.16 6.52
N LEU A 90 -0.33 3.86 6.83
CA LEU A 90 -1.25 2.93 6.18
C LEU A 90 -2.72 3.32 6.39
N ALA A 91 -3.08 3.75 7.60
CA ALA A 91 -4.42 4.23 7.91
C ALA A 91 -4.74 5.53 7.16
N THR A 92 -3.82 6.49 7.12
CA THR A 92 -3.98 7.73 6.34
C THR A 92 -4.17 7.44 4.86
N TYR A 93 -3.37 6.53 4.30
CA TYR A 93 -3.51 6.11 2.91
C TYR A 93 -4.85 5.42 2.66
N ALA A 94 -5.24 4.46 3.50
CA ALA A 94 -6.52 3.77 3.37
C ALA A 94 -7.71 4.74 3.46
N ALA A 95 -7.66 5.71 4.38
CA ALA A 95 -8.71 6.72 4.55
C ALA A 95 -8.79 7.66 3.34
N ALA A 96 -7.66 8.18 2.87
CA ALA A 96 -7.61 9.03 1.67
C ALA A 96 -8.16 8.29 0.45
N MET A 97 -7.80 7.03 0.28
CA MET A 97 -8.32 6.17 -0.79
C MET A 97 -9.83 5.93 -0.68
N ALA A 98 -10.30 5.53 0.50
CA ALA A 98 -11.72 5.29 0.73
C ALA A 98 -12.55 6.56 0.50
N TRP A 99 -12.04 7.72 0.91
CA TRP A 99 -12.67 9.02 0.66
C TRP A 99 -12.83 9.30 -0.83
N GLN A 100 -11.78 9.14 -1.63
CA GLN A 100 -11.85 9.33 -3.08
C GLN A 100 -12.89 8.41 -3.73
N LEU A 101 -12.87 7.12 -3.36
CA LEU A 101 -13.80 6.12 -3.88
C LEU A 101 -15.25 6.42 -3.50
N ALA A 102 -15.50 6.85 -2.27
CA ALA A 102 -16.83 7.24 -1.80
C ALA A 102 -17.40 8.43 -2.59
N HIS A 103 -16.54 9.31 -3.11
CA HIS A 103 -16.92 10.44 -3.96
C HIS A 103 -16.89 10.11 -5.46
N GLY A 104 -16.78 8.84 -5.84
CA GLY A 104 -16.75 8.40 -7.24
C GLY A 104 -15.46 8.76 -7.99
N ARG A 105 -14.43 9.27 -7.29
CA ARG A 105 -13.13 9.62 -7.88
C ARG A 105 -12.20 8.41 -7.85
N ARG A 106 -11.45 8.22 -8.94
CA ARG A 106 -10.50 7.11 -9.08
C ARG A 106 -9.13 7.62 -9.55
N PRO A 107 -8.43 8.44 -8.74
CA PRO A 107 -7.05 8.80 -9.06
C PRO A 107 -6.16 7.55 -9.05
N ASP A 108 -4.92 7.67 -9.51
CA ASP A 108 -3.95 6.59 -9.37
C ASP A 108 -3.52 6.39 -7.91
N CYS A 109 -3.17 5.16 -7.53
CA CYS A 109 -2.82 4.86 -6.15
C CYS A 109 -1.45 5.42 -5.70
N GLY A 110 -0.55 5.74 -6.63
CA GLY A 110 0.78 6.31 -6.37
C GLY A 110 1.77 5.45 -5.57
N CYS A 111 1.36 4.27 -5.06
CA CYS A 111 2.14 3.45 -4.13
C CYS A 111 3.12 2.46 -4.79
N GLY A 112 3.01 2.26 -6.11
CA GLY A 112 3.73 1.18 -6.84
C GLY A 112 4.47 1.65 -8.09
N GLY A 113 4.89 2.92 -8.14
CA GLY A 113 5.75 3.48 -9.18
C GLY A 113 5.15 3.61 -10.59
N GLY A 114 3.92 3.14 -10.84
CA GLY A 114 3.27 3.32 -12.14
C GLY A 114 1.75 3.39 -12.03
N PRO A 115 1.05 3.67 -13.15
CA PRO A 115 -0.38 3.92 -13.17
C PRO A 115 -1.16 2.69 -12.70
N LEU A 116 -1.93 2.86 -11.64
CA LEU A 116 -2.79 1.82 -11.10
C LEU A 116 -4.01 2.51 -10.50
N PRO A 117 -5.16 2.45 -11.18
CA PRO A 117 -6.33 3.19 -10.77
C PRO A 117 -6.84 2.69 -9.43
N LEU A 118 -7.34 3.63 -8.64
CA LEU A 118 -7.80 3.34 -7.30
C LEU A 118 -8.99 2.37 -7.29
N SER A 119 -8.95 1.43 -6.35
CA SER A 119 -9.98 0.41 -6.15
C SER A 119 -10.14 0.06 -4.67
N TRP A 120 -11.31 -0.48 -4.29
CA TRP A 120 -11.56 -0.96 -2.93
C TRP A 120 -10.63 -2.10 -2.52
N ALA A 121 -10.10 -2.85 -3.48
CA ALA A 121 -9.10 -3.89 -3.24
C ALA A 121 -7.81 -3.31 -2.64
N LEU A 122 -7.40 -2.10 -3.07
CA LEU A 122 -6.23 -1.40 -2.53
C LEU A 122 -6.48 -0.86 -1.11
N VAL A 123 -7.70 -0.43 -0.81
CA VAL A 123 -8.10 -0.04 0.56
C VAL A 123 -8.00 -1.26 1.47
N ALA A 124 -8.60 -2.38 1.08
CA ALA A 124 -8.55 -3.64 1.84
C ALA A 124 -7.10 -4.11 2.07
N ARG A 125 -6.24 -4.02 1.04
CA ARG A 125 -4.81 -4.32 1.17
C ARG A 125 -4.14 -3.50 2.29
N ASN A 126 -4.36 -2.19 2.34
CA ASN A 126 -3.76 -1.35 3.38
C ASN A 126 -4.33 -1.64 4.77
N VAL A 127 -5.61 -2.03 4.88
CA VAL A 127 -6.21 -2.49 6.15
C VAL A 127 -5.56 -3.79 6.63
N VAL A 128 -5.28 -4.74 5.73
CA VAL A 128 -4.56 -5.97 6.08
C VAL A 128 -3.13 -5.65 6.55
N LEU A 129 -2.42 -4.76 5.84
CA LEU A 129 -1.08 -4.32 6.21
C LEU A 129 -1.08 -3.54 7.54
N LEU A 130 -2.13 -2.78 7.82
CA LEU A 130 -2.34 -2.13 9.11
C LEU A 130 -2.45 -3.16 10.25
N GLY A 131 -3.13 -4.28 10.00
CA GLY A 131 -3.13 -5.43 10.91
C GLY A 131 -1.72 -6.00 11.16
N LEU A 132 -0.92 -6.16 10.10
CA LEU A 132 0.48 -6.58 10.22
C LEU A 132 1.32 -5.58 11.02
N ALA A 133 1.06 -4.27 10.88
CA ALA A 133 1.72 -3.25 11.70
C ALA A 133 1.35 -3.40 13.19
N GLY A 134 0.10 -3.76 13.49
CA GLY A 134 -0.32 -4.14 14.84
C GLY A 134 0.47 -5.34 15.39
N LEU A 135 0.63 -6.41 14.60
CA LEU A 135 1.45 -7.57 14.99
C LEU A 135 2.92 -7.18 15.20
N ALA A 136 3.47 -6.34 14.32
CA ALA A 136 4.84 -5.84 14.41
C ALA A 136 5.05 -4.84 15.55
N ALA A 137 4.01 -4.41 16.27
CA ALA A 137 4.14 -3.61 17.49
C ALA A 137 4.22 -4.48 18.76
N LEU A 138 3.85 -5.76 18.67
CA LEU A 138 3.83 -6.67 19.82
C LEU A 138 5.25 -7.11 20.25
N PRO A 139 5.43 -7.49 21.53
CA PRO A 139 6.68 -8.08 21.99
C PRO A 139 6.91 -9.45 21.35
N SER A 140 8.19 -9.77 21.10
CA SER A 140 8.62 -11.09 20.64
C SER A 140 8.66 -12.07 21.82
N GLY A 141 8.26 -13.31 21.60
CA GLY A 141 8.48 -14.40 22.55
C GLY A 141 9.93 -14.87 22.62
N ASP A 142 10.25 -15.65 23.64
CA ASP A 142 11.61 -16.07 23.99
C ASP A 142 12.07 -17.37 23.30
N ARG A 143 11.41 -17.77 22.22
CA ARG A 143 11.78 -18.98 21.48
C ARG A 143 13.07 -18.77 20.69
N ALA A 144 13.98 -19.74 20.75
CA ALA A 144 15.20 -19.71 19.95
C ALA A 144 14.89 -19.70 18.44
N ILE A 145 15.59 -18.84 17.69
CA ILE A 145 15.53 -18.77 16.23
C ILE A 145 16.45 -19.84 15.66
N THR A 146 15.90 -20.71 14.82
CA THR A 146 16.63 -21.77 14.13
C THR A 146 16.99 -21.36 12.70
N ALA A 147 17.91 -22.09 12.07
CA ALA A 147 18.20 -21.89 10.65
C ALA A 147 16.97 -22.14 9.75
N GLY A 148 16.09 -23.07 10.16
CA GLY A 148 14.82 -23.32 9.47
C GLY A 148 13.88 -22.12 9.50
N ASP A 149 13.85 -21.39 10.63
CA ASP A 149 13.06 -20.16 10.76
C ASP A 149 13.56 -19.06 9.81
N ILE A 150 14.88 -18.89 9.72
CA ILE A 150 15.49 -17.92 8.80
C ILE A 150 15.12 -18.27 7.35
N ALA A 151 15.26 -19.54 6.96
CA ALA A 151 14.89 -20.00 5.62
C ALA A 151 13.39 -19.77 5.33
N ALA A 152 12.51 -20.08 6.30
CA ALA A 152 11.08 -19.86 6.17
C ALA A 152 10.72 -18.37 6.07
N VAL A 153 11.38 -17.49 6.83
CA VAL A 153 11.19 -16.04 6.76
C VAL A 153 11.60 -15.49 5.39
N VAL A 154 12.78 -15.88 4.88
CA VAL A 154 13.25 -15.44 3.56
C VAL A 154 12.30 -15.92 2.46
N ALA A 155 11.91 -17.20 2.48
CA ALA A 155 10.94 -17.74 1.53
C ALA A 155 9.59 -17.03 1.63
N GLY A 156 9.13 -16.74 2.84
CA GLY A 156 7.90 -16.01 3.10
C GLY A 156 7.93 -14.59 2.55
N TRP A 157 9.02 -13.85 2.76
CA TRP A 157 9.18 -12.50 2.18
C TRP A 157 9.22 -12.52 0.65
N LEU A 158 9.90 -13.49 0.04
CA LEU A 158 9.90 -13.67 -1.41
C LEU A 158 8.49 -13.95 -1.93
N LEU A 159 7.78 -14.90 -1.30
CA LEU A 159 6.41 -15.24 -1.67
C LEU A 159 5.46 -14.05 -1.52
N LEU A 160 5.51 -13.32 -0.41
CA LEU A 160 4.68 -12.13 -0.18
C LEU A 160 4.97 -11.04 -1.21
N THR A 161 6.23 -10.84 -1.57
CA THR A 161 6.63 -9.87 -2.60
C THR A 161 6.08 -10.26 -3.96
N LEU A 162 6.17 -11.54 -4.34
CA LEU A 162 5.61 -12.07 -5.58
C LEU A 162 4.08 -11.97 -5.61
N LEU A 163 3.41 -12.31 -4.51
CA LEU A 163 1.95 -12.17 -4.38
C LEU A 163 1.53 -10.70 -4.49
N TYR A 164 2.26 -9.78 -3.87
CA TYR A 164 2.02 -8.34 -3.98
C TYR A 164 2.17 -7.86 -5.44
N ALA A 165 3.22 -8.29 -6.13
CA ALA A 165 3.46 -7.95 -7.52
C ALA A 165 2.35 -8.52 -8.43
N ALA A 166 2.00 -9.80 -8.26
CA ALA A 166 0.94 -10.46 -9.01
C ALA A 166 -0.42 -9.81 -8.77
N PHE A 167 -0.75 -9.48 -7.52
CA PHE A 167 -1.98 -8.77 -7.17
C PHE A 167 -2.07 -7.42 -7.88
N ASN A 168 -0.99 -6.62 -7.84
CA ASN A 168 -0.94 -5.36 -8.55
C ASN A 168 -1.06 -5.53 -10.08
N GLN A 169 -0.45 -6.58 -10.64
CA GLN A 169 -0.54 -6.88 -12.07
C GLN A 169 -1.97 -7.25 -12.48
N VAL A 170 -2.65 -8.08 -11.70
CA VAL A 170 -4.07 -8.44 -11.94
C VAL A 170 -4.96 -7.20 -11.90
N LEU A 171 -4.76 -6.30 -10.94
CA LEU A 171 -5.52 -5.06 -10.85
C LEU A 171 -5.27 -4.14 -12.05
N ARG A 172 -4.01 -4.02 -12.51
CA ARG A 172 -3.68 -3.25 -13.72
C ARG A 172 -4.32 -3.85 -14.97
N GLN A 173 -4.30 -5.17 -15.10
CA GLN A 173 -4.89 -5.86 -16.24
C GLN A 173 -6.42 -5.74 -16.27
N ALA A 174 -7.08 -5.88 -15.12
CA ALA A 174 -8.52 -5.68 -15.00
C ALA A 174 -8.92 -4.26 -15.43
N ALA A 175 -8.19 -3.24 -14.96
CA ALA A 175 -8.42 -1.86 -15.36
C ALA A 175 -8.23 -1.65 -16.88
N HIS A 176 -7.19 -2.23 -17.47
CA HIS A 176 -6.93 -2.13 -18.90
C HIS A 176 -8.07 -2.73 -19.75
N LEU A 177 -8.59 -3.91 -19.36
CA LEU A 177 -9.70 -4.54 -20.07
C LEU A 177 -10.99 -3.71 -19.99
N ASP A 178 -11.29 -3.11 -18.83
CA ASP A 178 -12.44 -2.21 -18.67
C ASP A 178 -12.36 -0.99 -19.60
N HIS A 179 -11.15 -0.46 -19.82
CA HIS A 179 -10.94 0.65 -20.77
C HIS A 179 -11.21 0.23 -22.22
N LEU A 180 -10.73 -0.94 -22.64
CA LEU A 180 -10.96 -1.45 -24.01
C LEU A 180 -12.45 -1.70 -24.29
N HIS A 181 -13.18 -2.28 -23.34
CA HIS A 181 -14.63 -2.49 -23.49
C HIS A 181 -15.40 -1.17 -23.62
N ARG A 182 -15.01 -0.12 -22.87
CA ARG A 182 -15.64 1.20 -23.02
C ARG A 182 -15.35 1.83 -24.38
N GLN A 183 -14.12 1.67 -24.88
CA GLN A 183 -13.73 2.18 -26.20
C GLN A 183 -14.47 1.49 -27.34
N SER A 184 -14.64 0.16 -27.30
CA SER A 184 -15.36 -0.58 -28.34
C SER A 184 -16.85 -0.20 -28.38
N HIS A 185 -17.48 0.02 -27.22
CA HIS A 185 -18.86 0.52 -27.18
C HIS A 185 -18.99 1.93 -27.76
N GLN A 186 -18.04 2.82 -27.47
CA GLN A 186 -18.04 4.19 -28.01
C GLN A 186 -17.82 4.22 -29.52
N SER A 187 -16.93 3.38 -30.06
CA SER A 187 -16.70 3.32 -31.51
C SER A 187 -17.92 2.78 -32.28
N HIS A 188 -18.64 1.79 -31.73
CA HIS A 188 -19.88 1.32 -32.35
C HIS A 188 -20.98 2.39 -32.37
N GLN A 189 -21.13 3.16 -31.29
CA GLN A 189 -22.10 4.25 -31.22
C GLN A 189 -21.77 5.37 -32.21
N SER A 190 -20.50 5.77 -32.33
CA SER A 190 -20.11 6.84 -33.26
C SER A 190 -20.39 6.46 -34.72
N HIS A 191 -20.12 5.22 -35.14
CA HIS A 191 -20.45 4.74 -36.48
C HIS A 191 -21.95 4.74 -36.79
N GLN A 192 -22.81 4.37 -35.83
CA GLN A 192 -24.27 4.40 -36.02
C GLN A 192 -24.81 5.84 -36.15
N THR A 193 -24.27 6.78 -35.36
CA THR A 193 -24.65 8.20 -35.45
C THR A 193 -24.26 8.85 -36.78
N LEU A 194 -23.15 8.41 -37.40
CA LEU A 194 -22.72 8.91 -38.72
C LEU A 194 -23.61 8.35 -39.85
N SER A 195 -23.97 7.06 -39.81
CA SER A 195 -24.83 6.42 -40.84
C SER A 195 -26.26 6.98 -40.85
N SER A 196 -26.82 7.28 -39.68
CA SER A 196 -28.15 7.89 -39.56
C SER A 196 -28.21 9.34 -40.06
N ARG A 197 -27.11 10.11 -39.97
CA ARG A 197 -27.04 11.47 -40.54
C ARG A 197 -26.87 11.50 -42.06
N SER A 198 -26.28 10.48 -42.67
CA SER A 198 -26.12 10.42 -44.13
C SER A 198 -27.37 9.96 -44.88
N SER A 199 -28.39 9.49 -44.17
CA SER A 199 -29.65 8.97 -44.74
C SER A 199 -30.82 9.97 -44.66
N THR A 200 -30.58 11.15 -44.11
CA THR A 200 -31.49 12.31 -44.07
C THR A 200 -30.98 13.41 -44.99
#